data_AF-A0A0S9BZ22-F1
#
_entry.id   AF-A0A0S9BZ22-F1
#
_cell.length_a   1.000
_cell.length_b   1.000
_cell.length_c   1.000
_cell.angle_alpha   90.00
_cell.angle_beta   90.00
_cell.angle_gamma   90.00
#
_symmetry.space_group_name_H-M   'P 1'
#
loop_
_entity.id
_entity.type
_entity.pdbx_description
1 polymer ?
#
loop_
_entity_poly.entity_id
_entity_poly.type
_entity_poly.pdbx_seq_one_letter_code
_entity_poly.pdbx_strand_id
1 'polypeptide(L)'
;MSDVPAIAMTRLGDPVASNPLGRALFPDLFPAGKPVLNSARYMFLDERSRVFYPDWETTALEAVSGIRLIAGQDPSDKALMALVGELATRSNEFRTWWGGHTLTTTPPEPKTSTTPSWVT
;
A
#
# COMPACT_ATOMS: atom_id res chain seq x y z
N MET A 1 26.53 2.34 -18.46
CA MET A 1 25.62 1.88 -17.38
C MET A 1 24.17 2.00 -17.85
N SER A 2 23.88 1.52 -19.07
CA SER A 2 22.59 1.68 -19.76
C SER A 2 21.88 0.35 -19.99
N ASP A 3 22.48 -0.77 -19.57
CA ASP A 3 22.01 -2.12 -19.90
C ASP A 3 21.14 -2.72 -18.79
N VAL A 4 20.87 -1.93 -17.74
CA VAL A 4 19.99 -2.28 -16.63
C VAL A 4 18.84 -1.26 -16.57
N PRO A 5 17.57 -1.69 -16.51
CA PRO A 5 16.44 -0.80 -16.28
C PRO A 5 16.58 -0.04 -14.96
N ALA A 6 16.37 1.28 -14.97
CA ALA A 6 16.45 2.10 -13.77
C ALA A 6 15.32 3.15 -13.73
N ILE A 7 14.64 3.24 -12.58
CA ILE A 7 13.61 4.25 -12.29
C ILE A 7 13.92 4.86 -10.92
N ALA A 8 13.93 6.19 -10.85
CA ALA A 8 13.93 6.92 -9.59
C ALA A 8 12.49 7.29 -9.24
N MET A 9 12.08 7.06 -7.98
CA MET A 9 10.74 7.38 -7.49
C MET A 9 10.83 8.27 -6.24
N THR A 10 9.79 9.06 -6.00
CA THR A 10 9.56 9.68 -4.69
C THR A 10 9.29 8.60 -3.64
N ARG A 11 9.36 8.98 -2.36
CA ARG A 11 8.95 8.12 -1.24
C ARG A 11 7.51 7.61 -1.37
N LEU A 12 6.64 8.37 -2.07
CA LEU A 12 5.24 7.99 -2.29
C LEU A 12 5.04 7.13 -3.55
N GLY A 13 6.10 6.80 -4.28
CA GLY A 13 6.04 5.97 -5.49
C GLY A 13 5.76 6.75 -6.78
N ASP A 14 5.91 8.07 -6.79
CA ASP A 14 5.81 8.86 -8.03
C ASP A 14 7.12 8.74 -8.81
N PRO A 15 7.11 8.29 -10.08
CA PRO A 15 8.32 8.27 -10.90
C PRO A 15 8.85 9.69 -11.16
N VAL A 16 10.12 9.96 -10.87
CA VAL A 16 10.74 11.29 -11.11
C VAL A 16 11.78 11.27 -12.23
N ALA A 17 12.41 10.13 -12.48
CA ALA A 17 13.34 9.94 -13.59
C ALA A 17 13.42 8.46 -13.98
N SER A 18 13.80 8.18 -15.23
CA SER A 18 13.98 6.81 -15.72
C SER A 18 14.88 6.78 -16.95
N ASN A 19 15.68 5.74 -17.10
CA ASN A 19 16.39 5.46 -18.35
C ASN A 19 15.43 4.79 -19.37
N PRO A 20 15.78 4.73 -20.67
CA PRO A 20 14.89 4.14 -21.68
C PRO A 20 14.45 2.71 -21.37
N LEU A 21 15.36 1.89 -20.83
CA LEU A 21 15.05 0.52 -20.41
C LEU A 21 14.05 0.47 -19.24
N GLY A 22 14.13 1.40 -18.28
CA GLY A 22 13.17 1.53 -17.19
C GLY A 22 11.76 1.87 -17.69
N ARG A 23 11.66 2.76 -18.68
CA ARG A 23 10.38 3.07 -19.32
C ARG A 23 9.85 1.90 -20.15
N ALA A 24 10.73 1.15 -20.81
CA ALA A 24 10.35 -0.06 -21.54
C ALA A 24 9.89 -1.18 -20.61
N LEU A 25 10.47 -1.26 -19.40
CA LEU A 25 10.08 -2.23 -18.38
C LEU A 25 8.74 -1.87 -17.73
N PHE A 26 8.48 -0.59 -17.45
CA PHE A 26 7.23 -0.12 -16.84
C PHE A 26 6.48 0.89 -17.73
N PRO A 27 6.01 0.47 -18.92
CA PRO A 27 5.41 1.39 -19.89
C PRO A 27 4.14 2.07 -19.34
N ASP A 28 3.39 1.38 -18.48
CA ASP A 28 2.17 1.92 -17.88
C ASP A 28 2.42 3.01 -16.84
N LEU A 29 3.62 3.05 -16.24
CA LEU A 29 4.03 4.16 -15.35
C LEU A 29 4.49 5.39 -16.15
N PHE A 30 4.86 5.21 -17.43
CA PHE A 30 5.31 6.25 -18.34
C PHE A 30 4.46 6.31 -19.62
N PRO A 31 3.14 6.52 -19.52
CA PRO A 31 2.26 6.56 -20.68
C PRO A 31 2.61 7.73 -21.63
N ALA A 32 2.63 7.47 -22.93
CA ALA A 32 2.93 8.48 -23.93
C ALA A 32 1.91 9.63 -23.89
N GLY A 33 2.41 10.87 -23.83
CA GLY A 33 1.58 12.08 -23.83
C GLY A 33 0.74 12.30 -22.57
N LYS A 34 0.99 11.54 -21.49
CA LYS A 34 0.28 11.66 -20.21
C LYS A 34 1.27 11.83 -19.05
N PRO A 35 0.83 12.39 -17.91
CA PRO A 35 1.65 12.40 -16.70
C PRO A 35 2.03 10.99 -16.27
N VAL A 36 3.18 10.89 -15.59
CA VAL A 36 3.61 9.65 -14.94
C VAL A 36 2.58 9.17 -13.94
N LEU A 37 2.40 7.85 -13.86
CA LEU A 37 1.48 7.24 -12.92
C LEU A 37 2.22 6.85 -11.64
N ASN A 38 1.66 7.24 -10.50
CA ASN A 38 2.13 6.76 -9.20
C ASN A 38 2.07 5.23 -9.14
N SER A 39 3.16 4.58 -8.70
CA SER A 39 3.28 3.12 -8.73
C SER A 39 2.25 2.41 -7.85
N ALA A 40 1.89 2.97 -6.69
CA ALA A 40 0.85 2.41 -5.83
C ALA A 40 -0.54 2.56 -6.45
N ARG A 41 -0.84 3.71 -7.08
CA ARG A 41 -2.09 3.87 -7.83
C ARG A 41 -2.19 2.89 -8.99
N TYR A 42 -1.10 2.67 -9.72
CA TYR A 42 -1.06 1.65 -10.76
C TYR A 42 -1.34 0.26 -10.18
N MET A 43 -0.64 -0.12 -9.11
CA MET A 43 -0.77 -1.45 -8.49
C MET A 43 -2.20 -1.79 -8.04
N PHE A 44 -2.93 -0.82 -7.47
CA PHE A 44 -4.20 -1.10 -6.80
C PHE A 44 -5.44 -0.59 -7.54
N LEU A 45 -5.30 0.38 -8.45
CA LEU A 45 -6.43 1.06 -9.09
C LEU A 45 -6.50 0.85 -10.61
N ASP A 46 -5.49 0.23 -11.22
CA ASP A 46 -5.47 -0.05 -12.66
C ASP A 46 -5.40 -1.57 -12.89
N GLU A 47 -6.42 -2.14 -13.54
CA GLU A 47 -6.50 -3.59 -13.76
C GLU A 47 -5.32 -4.14 -14.58
N ARG A 48 -4.65 -3.30 -15.39
CA ARG A 48 -3.48 -3.70 -16.17
C ARG A 48 -2.34 -4.18 -15.28
N SER A 49 -2.25 -3.72 -14.03
CA SER A 49 -1.23 -4.18 -13.09
C SER A 49 -1.33 -5.68 -12.83
N ARG A 50 -2.53 -6.27 -12.85
CA ARG A 50 -2.74 -7.70 -12.59
C ARG A 50 -2.17 -8.60 -13.68
N VAL A 51 -2.07 -8.08 -14.90
CA VAL A 51 -1.45 -8.78 -16.04
C VAL A 51 0.05 -8.49 -16.07
N PHE A 52 0.45 -7.29 -15.65
CA PHE A 52 1.84 -6.86 -15.65
C PHE A 52 2.70 -7.60 -14.61
N TYR A 53 2.20 -7.79 -13.39
CA TYR A 53 2.92 -8.49 -12.32
C TYR A 53 2.59 -9.98 -12.34
N PRO A 54 3.57 -10.88 -12.57
CA PRO A 54 3.33 -12.33 -12.61
C PRO A 54 2.75 -12.90 -11.30
N ASP A 55 3.17 -12.36 -10.16
CA ASP A 55 2.59 -12.61 -8.84
C ASP A 55 2.12 -11.29 -8.23
N TRP A 56 1.00 -10.81 -8.78
CA TRP A 56 0.42 -9.53 -8.40
C TRP A 56 0.09 -9.45 -6.91
N GLU A 57 -0.48 -10.51 -6.33
CA GLU A 57 -0.91 -10.50 -4.93
C GLU A 57 0.29 -10.37 -3.98
N THR A 58 1.35 -11.15 -4.18
CA THR A 58 2.58 -11.03 -3.39
C THR A 58 3.18 -9.63 -3.51
N THR A 59 3.29 -9.11 -4.73
CA THR A 59 3.85 -7.77 -4.97
C THR A 59 3.00 -6.67 -4.33
N ALA A 60 1.68 -6.82 -4.36
CA ALA A 60 0.75 -5.88 -3.75
C ALA A 60 0.81 -5.93 -2.21
N LEU A 61 0.93 -7.11 -1.59
CA LEU A 61 1.13 -7.26 -0.14
C LEU A 61 2.45 -6.63 0.33
N GLU A 62 3.53 -6.78 -0.45
CA GLU A 62 4.79 -6.10 -0.20
C GLU A 62 4.64 -4.57 -0.29
N ALA A 63 3.90 -4.07 -1.28
CA ALA A 63 3.60 -2.64 -1.40
C ALA A 63 2.79 -2.12 -0.20
N VAL A 64 1.77 -2.85 0.26
CA VAL A 64 1.02 -2.50 1.50
C VAL A 64 1.97 -2.42 2.69
N SER A 65 2.87 -3.40 2.84
CA SER A 65 3.84 -3.44 3.93
C SER A 65 4.81 -2.26 3.88
N GLY A 66 5.30 -1.89 2.69
CA GLY A 66 6.13 -0.72 2.48
C GLY A 66 5.41 0.59 2.83
N ILE A 67 4.17 0.77 2.34
CA ILE A 67 3.35 1.95 2.66
C ILE A 67 3.12 2.07 4.17
N ARG A 68 2.90 0.95 4.88
CA ARG A 68 2.76 0.93 6.34
C ARG A 68 4.03 1.34 7.06
N LEU A 69 5.17 0.80 6.67
CA LEU A 69 6.45 1.15 7.26
C LEU A 69 6.67 2.67 7.18
N ILE A 70 6.40 3.23 6.02
CA ILE A 70 6.52 4.66 5.76
C ILE A 70 5.50 5.46 6.59
N ALA A 71 4.25 4.98 6.73
CA ALA A 71 3.22 5.61 7.56
C ALA A 71 3.57 5.60 9.05
N GLY A 72 4.25 4.56 9.53
CA GLY A 72 4.74 4.47 10.90
C GLY A 72 5.90 5.43 11.19
N GLN A 73 6.67 5.82 10.18
CA GLN A 73 7.79 6.76 10.32
C GLN A 73 7.31 8.21 10.47
N ASP A 74 6.30 8.62 9.68
CA ASP A 74 5.68 9.94 9.79
C ASP A 74 4.15 9.84 9.66
N PRO A 75 3.44 9.67 10.79
CA PRO A 75 1.97 9.64 10.80
C PRO A 75 1.31 10.96 10.41
N SER A 76 2.06 12.07 10.42
CA SER A 76 1.54 13.41 10.12
C SER A 76 1.63 13.77 8.64
N ASP A 77 2.24 12.92 7.83
CA ASP A 77 2.38 13.13 6.40
C ASP A 77 1.02 13.08 5.68
N LYS A 78 0.48 14.26 5.40
CA LYS A 78 -0.83 14.43 4.77
C LYS A 78 -0.88 13.84 3.36
N ALA A 79 0.22 13.86 2.61
CA ALA A 79 0.25 13.35 1.24
C ALA A 79 0.18 11.82 1.23
N LEU A 80 0.89 11.17 2.16
CA LEU A 80 0.79 9.74 2.38
C LEU A 80 -0.60 9.33 2.85
N MET A 81 -1.16 10.04 3.83
CA MET A 81 -2.50 9.72 4.35
C MET A 81 -3.59 9.92 3.30
N ALA A 82 -3.45 10.93 2.43
CA ALA A 82 -4.34 11.12 1.28
C ALA A 82 -4.24 9.95 0.29
N LEU A 83 -3.03 9.47 -0.02
CA LEU A 83 -2.83 8.30 -0.88
C LEU A 83 -3.46 7.04 -0.25
N VAL A 84 -3.19 6.77 1.03
CA VAL A 84 -3.80 5.64 1.75
C VAL A 84 -5.32 5.72 1.72
N GLY A 85 -5.90 6.90 1.98
CA GLY A 85 -7.35 7.11 1.94
C GLY A 85 -7.94 6.86 0.56
N GLU A 86 -7.27 7.32 -0.50
CA GLU A 86 -7.67 7.04 -1.88
C GLU A 86 -7.65 5.53 -2.16
N LEU A 87 -6.54 4.85 -1.86
CA LEU A 87 -6.36 3.42 -2.11
C LEU A 87 -7.38 2.58 -1.32
N ALA A 88 -7.59 2.88 -0.04
CA ALA A 88 -8.57 2.18 0.81
C ALA A 88 -10.02 2.42 0.37
N THR A 89 -10.32 3.55 -0.26
CA THR A 89 -11.67 3.83 -0.77
C THR A 89 -11.94 3.09 -2.07
N ARG A 90 -10.92 2.95 -2.93
CA ARG A 90 -11.08 2.51 -4.32
C ARG A 90 -10.61 1.08 -4.61
N SER A 91 -9.87 0.45 -3.70
CA SER A 91 -9.42 -0.94 -3.83
C SER A 91 -9.89 -1.78 -2.63
N ASN A 92 -10.66 -2.84 -2.92
CA ASN A 92 -11.13 -3.77 -1.90
C ASN A 92 -9.98 -4.53 -1.26
N GLU A 93 -9.02 -4.97 -2.07
CA GLU A 93 -7.82 -5.68 -1.65
C GLU A 93 -6.97 -4.81 -0.75
N PHE A 94 -6.65 -3.58 -1.19
CA PHE A 94 -5.87 -2.65 -0.37
C PHE A 94 -6.58 -2.38 0.96
N ARG A 95 -7.88 -2.09 0.94
CA ARG A 95 -8.68 -1.87 2.16
C ARG A 95 -8.61 -3.05 3.11
N THR A 96 -8.70 -4.27 2.59
CA THR A 96 -8.69 -5.51 3.38
C THR A 96 -7.32 -5.72 4.02
N TRP A 97 -6.25 -5.66 3.22
CA TRP A 97 -4.89 -5.88 3.71
C TRP A 97 -4.42 -4.74 4.62
N TRP A 98 -4.79 -3.50 4.33
CA TRP A 98 -4.54 -2.34 5.19
C TRP A 98 -5.32 -2.40 6.51
N GLY A 99 -6.57 -2.89 6.49
CA GLY A 99 -7.42 -3.04 7.68
C GLY A 99 -7.02 -4.21 8.59
N GLY A 100 -6.44 -5.28 8.05
CA GLY A 100 -6.08 -6.51 8.78
C GLY A 100 -5.01 -6.37 9.88
N HIS A 101 -4.58 -5.15 10.21
CA HIS A 101 -3.68 -4.85 11.33
C HIS A 101 -4.20 -3.71 12.23
N THR A 102 -5.42 -3.23 12.01
CA THR A 102 -6.10 -2.42 13.03
C THR A 102 -6.67 -3.41 14.04
N LEU A 103 -5.92 -3.63 15.13
CA LEU A 103 -6.50 -4.21 16.34
C LEU A 103 -7.69 -3.34 16.71
N THR A 104 -8.91 -3.84 16.49
CA THR A 104 -10.07 -3.37 17.24
C THR A 104 -9.75 -3.68 18.69
N THR A 105 -9.22 -2.70 19.43
CA THR A 105 -9.23 -2.75 20.89
C THR A 105 -10.67 -2.57 21.32
N THR A 106 -11.48 -3.62 21.18
CA THR A 106 -12.64 -3.79 22.03
C THR A 106 -12.08 -3.88 23.45
N PRO A 107 -12.40 -2.96 24.36
CA PRO A 107 -11.97 -3.12 25.74
C PRO A 107 -12.46 -4.49 26.22
N PRO A 108 -11.61 -5.31 26.88
CA PRO A 108 -12.07 -6.56 27.43
C PRO A 108 -13.25 -6.25 28.34
N GLU A 109 -14.37 -6.92 28.07
CA GLU A 109 -15.52 -6.92 28.98
C GLU A 109 -14.99 -7.19 30.40
N PRO A 110 -15.36 -6.38 31.40
CA PRO A 110 -14.95 -6.65 32.77
C PRO A 110 -15.51 -8.02 33.15
N LYS A 111 -14.64 -9.02 33.27
CA LYS A 111 -15.00 -10.30 33.86
C LYS A 111 -15.38 -10.03 35.31
N THR A 112 -16.67 -9.88 35.58
CA THR A 112 -17.23 -9.90 36.92
C THR A 112 -16.97 -11.29 37.49
N SER A 113 -15.87 -11.41 38.22
CA SER A 113 -15.58 -12.56 39.07
C SER A 113 -16.60 -12.56 40.20
N THR A 114 -17.73 -13.22 39.99
CA THR A 114 -18.66 -13.54 41.07
C THR A 114 -18.05 -14.68 41.88
N THR A 115 -17.45 -14.35 43.02
CA THR A 115 -17.02 -15.31 44.02
C THR A 115 -18.24 -16.08 44.55
N PRO A 116 -18.27 -17.42 44.57
CA PRO A 116 -19.40 -18.15 45.13
C PRO A 116 -19.44 -18.01 46.66
N SER A 117 -20.56 -17.53 47.19
CA SER A 117 -20.84 -17.46 48.63
C SER A 117 -21.36 -18.81 49.13
N TRP A 118 -20.48 -19.69 49.62
CA TRP A 118 -20.87 -20.82 50.49
C TRP A 118 -19.85 -21.12 51.59
N VAL A 119 -19.11 -20.10 52.05
CA VAL A 119 -18.41 -20.20 53.33
C VAL A 119 -19.16 -19.36 54.34
N THR A 120 -20.16 -19.96 54.98
CA THR A 120 -20.58 -19.66 56.36
C THR A 120 -21.17 -20.92 56.97
#